data_AF-A0A2P5W071-F1
#
_entry.id   AF-A0A2P5W071-F1
#
_cell.length_a   1.000
_cell.length_b   1.000
_cell.length_c   1.000
_cell.angle_alpha   90.00
_cell.angle_beta   90.00
_cell.angle_gamma   90.00
#
_symmetry.space_group_name_H-M   'P 1'
#
loop_
_entity.id
_entity.type
_entity.pdbx_description
1 polymer ?
#
loop_
_entity_poly.entity_id
_entity_poly.type
_entity_poly.pdbx_seq_one_letter_code
_entity_poly.pdbx_strand_id
1 'polypeptide(L)'
;MAGSKPSQQLWFQRTSTKLQNVYMRLPMAQKSSVLGLVYFHIPLPEFASFDVSNFTGVRQEGISLASINSGFFTTMVEAGDVKVIFTGHDHLNDFCGQMTRIQLSYAGGFGYHAYGKVGWSRRARVVVASLEKTDEGGWGAVKSIKTWKRLDDGHLTIIDEQKHFKEMPNGKAGDKLNGIWVLGFEM
;
A
#
# COMPACT_ATOMS: atom_id res chain seq x y z
N MET A 1 20.67 6.31 -6.29
CA MET A 1 20.56 4.84 -6.30
C MET A 1 19.85 4.39 -7.56
N ALA A 2 20.28 3.30 -8.20
CA ALA A 2 19.69 2.84 -9.46
C ALA A 2 18.22 2.40 -9.29
N GLY A 3 17.42 2.56 -10.35
CA GLY A 3 16.04 2.10 -10.40
C GLY A 3 15.90 0.57 -10.37
N SER A 4 14.65 0.10 -10.35
CA SER A 4 14.36 -1.34 -10.39
C SER A 4 14.90 -1.97 -11.68
N LYS A 5 15.53 -3.15 -11.54
CA LYS A 5 16.13 -3.87 -12.66
C LYS A 5 15.05 -4.45 -13.58
N PRO A 6 15.29 -4.56 -14.90
CA PRO A 6 14.35 -5.21 -15.82
C PRO A 6 13.93 -6.63 -15.38
N SER A 7 14.85 -7.39 -14.76
CA SER A 7 14.54 -8.71 -14.21
C SER A 7 13.50 -8.69 -13.08
N GLN A 8 13.47 -7.63 -12.27
CA GLN A 8 12.47 -7.47 -11.20
C GLN A 8 11.09 -7.16 -11.78
N GLN A 9 11.02 -6.33 -12.82
CA GLN A 9 9.76 -6.04 -13.51
C GLN A 9 9.20 -7.28 -14.21
N LEU A 10 10.06 -8.02 -14.91
CA LEU A 10 9.68 -9.27 -15.57
C LEU A 10 9.21 -10.31 -14.56
N TRP A 11 9.91 -10.43 -13.42
CA TRP A 11 9.48 -11.29 -12.32
C TRP A 11 8.10 -10.88 -11.78
N PHE A 12 7.86 -9.58 -11.57
CA PHE A 12 6.57 -9.07 -11.13
C PHE A 12 5.47 -9.41 -12.13
N GLN A 13 5.64 -9.11 -13.42
CA GLN A 13 4.64 -9.39 -14.45
C GLN A 13 4.26 -10.88 -14.50
N ARG A 14 5.27 -11.76 -14.49
CA ARG A 14 5.07 -13.22 -14.49
C ARG A 14 4.35 -13.68 -13.22
N THR A 15 4.73 -13.14 -12.07
CA THR A 15 4.14 -13.51 -10.78
C THR A 15 2.70 -13.03 -10.67
N SER A 16 2.43 -11.78 -11.03
CA SER A 16 1.09 -11.19 -11.07
C SER A 16 0.17 -12.00 -11.98
N THR A 17 0.60 -12.28 -13.22
CA THR A 17 -0.20 -13.08 -14.17
C THR A 17 -0.47 -14.49 -13.64
N LYS A 18 0.55 -15.15 -13.06
CA LYS A 18 0.39 -16.47 -12.46
C LYS A 18 -0.61 -16.46 -11.31
N LEU A 19 -0.52 -15.48 -10.41
CA LEU A 19 -1.42 -15.36 -9.25
C LEU A 19 -2.85 -15.05 -9.69
N GLN A 20 -3.04 -14.14 -10.64
CA GLN A 20 -4.36 -13.87 -11.23
C GLN A 20 -4.98 -15.14 -11.82
N ASN A 21 -4.21 -15.89 -12.60
CA ASN A 21 -4.70 -17.14 -13.20
C ASN A 21 -5.08 -18.18 -12.15
N VAL A 22 -4.33 -18.28 -11.05
CA VAL A 22 -4.67 -19.20 -9.94
C VAL A 22 -5.93 -18.74 -9.21
N TYR A 23 -6.04 -17.44 -8.93
CA TYR A 23 -7.15 -16.85 -8.18
C TYR A 23 -8.49 -16.93 -8.93
N MET A 24 -8.45 -16.90 -10.26
CA MET A 24 -9.63 -16.98 -11.14
C MET A 24 -9.94 -18.40 -11.63
N ARG A 25 -9.17 -19.42 -11.21
CA ARG A 25 -9.33 -20.79 -11.70
C ARG A 25 -10.41 -21.56 -10.93
N LEU A 26 -11.31 -22.22 -11.68
CA LEU A 26 -12.32 -23.12 -11.13
C LEU A 26 -11.70 -24.36 -10.46
N PRO A 27 -12.38 -24.96 -9.45
CA PRO A 27 -13.72 -24.59 -8.96
C PRO A 27 -13.71 -23.47 -7.90
N MET A 28 -12.54 -23.06 -7.40
CA MET A 28 -12.40 -22.10 -6.29
C MET A 28 -12.19 -20.64 -6.77
N ALA A 29 -12.68 -20.32 -7.97
CA ALA A 29 -12.51 -19.00 -8.56
C ALA A 29 -13.14 -17.93 -7.65
N GLN A 30 -12.38 -16.89 -7.36
CA GLN A 30 -12.85 -15.77 -6.54
C GLN A 30 -13.72 -14.82 -7.37
N LYS A 31 -14.64 -14.12 -6.69
CA LYS A 31 -15.65 -13.25 -7.34
C LYS A 31 -15.07 -11.95 -7.89
N SER A 32 -13.91 -11.51 -7.39
CA SER A 32 -13.24 -10.27 -7.78
C SER A 32 -11.78 -10.54 -8.18
N SER A 33 -11.12 -9.56 -8.80
CA SER A 33 -9.72 -9.70 -9.23
C SER A 33 -8.75 -9.69 -8.03
N VAL A 34 -7.55 -10.27 -8.20
CA VAL A 34 -6.53 -10.22 -7.13
C VAL A 34 -6.21 -8.77 -6.82
N LEU A 35 -6.14 -8.45 -5.53
CA LEU A 35 -5.71 -7.17 -5.02
C LEU A 35 -4.24 -7.27 -4.57
N GLY A 36 -3.36 -6.53 -5.23
CA GLY A 36 -1.95 -6.42 -4.89
C GLY A 36 -1.64 -5.22 -3.97
N LEU A 37 -0.85 -5.48 -2.94
CA LEU A 37 -0.15 -4.46 -2.16
C LEU A 37 1.34 -4.59 -2.45
N VAL A 38 2.01 -3.49 -2.75
CA VAL A 38 3.44 -3.48 -3.07
C VAL A 38 4.19 -2.62 -2.08
N TYR A 39 5.40 -3.05 -1.74
CA TYR A 39 6.26 -2.42 -0.76
C TYR A 39 7.63 -2.16 -1.38
N PHE A 40 8.03 -0.91 -1.41
CA PHE A 40 9.38 -0.50 -1.78
C PHE A 40 10.03 0.18 -0.59
N HIS A 41 11.33 0.02 -0.40
CA HIS A 41 12.02 0.88 0.57
C HIS A 41 12.18 2.29 0.01
N ILE A 42 12.74 2.42 -1.20
CA ILE A 42 12.99 3.70 -1.87
C ILE A 42 11.76 4.13 -2.66
N PRO A 43 11.34 5.40 -2.57
CA PRO A 43 10.23 5.93 -3.35
C PRO A 43 10.47 5.79 -4.86
N LEU A 44 9.42 5.37 -5.57
CA LEU A 44 9.41 5.45 -7.03
C LEU A 44 9.41 6.91 -7.50
N PRO A 45 9.95 7.23 -8.69
CA PRO A 45 9.95 8.59 -9.26
C PRO A 45 8.59 9.30 -9.21
N GLU A 46 7.50 8.54 -9.34
CA GLU A 46 6.12 9.04 -9.32
C GLU A 46 5.71 9.69 -7.98
N PHE A 47 6.40 9.41 -6.87
CA PHE A 47 6.14 10.12 -5.61
C PHE A 47 6.44 11.63 -5.71
N ALA A 48 7.29 12.05 -6.64
CA ALA A 48 7.65 13.46 -6.80
C ALA A 48 6.64 14.28 -7.59
N SER A 49 5.65 13.66 -8.23
CA SER A 49 4.58 14.40 -8.92
C SER A 49 3.54 14.98 -7.97
N PHE A 50 3.57 14.59 -6.69
CA PHE A 50 2.62 15.08 -5.70
C PHE A 50 3.05 16.43 -5.14
N ASP A 51 2.08 17.35 -5.08
CA ASP A 51 2.15 18.65 -4.44
C ASP A 51 1.12 18.73 -3.30
N VAL A 52 1.16 19.80 -2.52
CA VAL A 52 0.30 19.97 -1.34
C VAL A 52 -1.21 19.96 -1.66
N SER A 53 -1.60 20.15 -2.93
CA SER A 53 -3.01 20.14 -3.34
C SER A 53 -3.53 18.73 -3.69
N ASN A 54 -2.65 17.74 -3.85
CA ASN A 54 -3.01 16.42 -4.38
C ASN A 54 -2.55 15.22 -3.51
N PHE A 55 -2.14 15.47 -2.27
CA PHE A 55 -1.90 14.43 -1.26
C PHE A 55 -2.59 14.71 0.08
N THR A 56 -2.76 13.67 0.90
CA THR A 56 -3.11 13.76 2.32
C THR A 56 -1.90 13.45 3.19
N GLY A 57 -1.68 14.23 4.25
CA GLY A 57 -0.55 14.07 5.17
C GLY A 57 0.43 15.23 5.09
N VAL A 58 1.72 14.98 5.34
CA VAL A 58 2.75 16.02 5.41
C VAL A 58 4.01 15.58 4.68
N ARG A 59 4.57 16.46 3.86
CA ARG A 59 5.91 16.33 3.27
C ARG A 59 6.84 17.31 3.95
N GLN A 60 7.89 16.81 4.61
CA GLN A 60 8.80 17.65 5.41
C GLN A 60 10.24 17.66 4.90
N GLU A 61 10.56 16.85 3.90
CA GLU A 61 11.89 16.80 3.30
C GLU A 61 11.83 16.55 1.79
N GLY A 62 13.01 16.54 1.16
CA GLY A 62 13.17 16.08 -0.21
C GLY A 62 12.70 14.63 -0.34
N ILE A 63 12.37 14.20 -1.56
CA ILE A 63 12.05 12.79 -1.80
C ILE A 63 13.28 12.13 -2.40
N SER A 64 13.79 11.09 -1.76
CA SER A 64 14.98 10.37 -2.21
C SER A 64 14.61 9.32 -3.27
N LEU A 65 14.25 9.81 -4.45
CA LEU A 65 13.81 8.98 -5.57
C LEU A 65 14.93 8.07 -6.08
N ALA A 66 14.53 6.94 -6.67
CA ALA A 66 15.42 6.22 -7.57
C ALA A 66 15.89 7.13 -8.73
N SER A 67 17.18 7.07 -9.08
CA SER A 67 17.76 7.95 -10.10
C SER A 67 17.35 7.60 -11.53
N ILE A 68 16.72 6.44 -11.74
CA ILE A 68 16.25 5.98 -13.04
C ILE A 68 14.78 5.57 -12.88
N ASN A 69 13.91 6.19 -13.69
CA ASN A 69 12.56 5.67 -13.86
C ASN A 69 12.61 4.47 -14.81
N SER A 70 12.50 3.28 -14.23
CA SER A 70 12.55 2.03 -14.97
C SER A 70 11.23 1.67 -15.68
N GLY A 71 10.14 2.43 -15.44
CA GLY A 71 8.81 2.10 -15.95
C GLY A 71 8.01 1.15 -15.05
N PHE A 72 8.54 0.78 -13.88
CA PHE A 72 7.89 -0.21 -12.99
C PHE A 72 6.50 0.24 -12.50
N PHE A 73 6.29 1.55 -12.30
CA PHE A 73 4.96 2.07 -12.00
C PHE A 73 3.97 1.79 -13.13
N THR A 74 4.34 2.08 -14.37
CA THR A 74 3.54 1.78 -15.56
C THR A 74 3.24 0.29 -15.66
N THR A 75 4.23 -0.58 -15.41
CA THR A 75 4.02 -2.03 -15.38
C THR A 75 2.96 -2.45 -14.35
N MET A 76 2.94 -1.84 -13.17
CA MET A 76 1.92 -2.11 -12.14
C MET A 76 0.54 -1.57 -12.54
N VAL A 77 0.48 -0.42 -13.20
CA VAL A 77 -0.76 0.13 -13.76
C VAL A 77 -1.34 -0.81 -14.82
N GLU A 78 -0.50 -1.33 -15.72
CA GLU A 78 -0.89 -2.26 -16.79
C GLU A 78 -1.35 -3.61 -16.23
N ALA A 79 -0.68 -4.13 -15.19
CA ALA A 79 -1.09 -5.36 -14.51
C ALA A 79 -2.47 -5.21 -13.84
N GLY A 80 -2.80 -4.01 -13.35
CA GLY A 80 -4.14 -3.64 -12.87
C GLY A 80 -4.54 -4.22 -11.51
N ASP A 81 -3.70 -5.07 -10.92
CA ASP A 81 -3.91 -5.76 -9.66
C ASP A 81 -3.41 -4.96 -8.45
N VAL A 82 -2.30 -4.24 -8.60
CA VAL A 82 -1.72 -3.39 -7.56
C VAL A 82 -2.60 -2.19 -7.28
N LYS A 83 -2.92 -1.99 -6.01
CA LYS A 83 -3.80 -0.91 -5.56
C LYS A 83 -3.14 0.10 -4.64
N VAL A 84 -2.17 -0.35 -3.85
CA VAL A 84 -1.41 0.52 -2.97
C VAL A 84 0.06 0.14 -3.07
N ILE A 85 0.88 1.17 -3.23
CA ILE A 85 2.34 1.11 -3.16
C ILE A 85 2.74 1.85 -1.89
N PHE A 86 3.41 1.15 -0.99
CA PHE A 86 3.96 1.72 0.22
C PHE A 86 5.47 1.95 0.06
N THR A 87 5.95 3.07 0.59
CA THR A 87 7.38 3.39 0.62
C THR A 87 7.89 3.90 1.96
N GLY A 88 9.21 3.91 2.13
CA GLY A 88 9.89 4.42 3.31
C GLY A 88 11.08 5.31 2.91
N HIS A 89 12.23 5.07 3.52
CA HIS A 89 13.52 5.76 3.29
C HIS A 89 13.58 7.23 3.77
N ASP A 90 12.58 8.04 3.43
CA ASP A 90 12.46 9.42 3.91
C ASP A 90 11.61 9.44 5.19
N HIS A 91 12.22 9.67 6.35
CA HIS A 91 11.60 9.45 7.67
C HIS A 91 10.71 10.61 8.14
N LEU A 92 10.84 11.77 7.51
CA LEU A 92 10.08 12.98 7.77
C LEU A 92 8.93 13.14 6.79
N ASN A 93 8.99 12.49 5.62
CA ASN A 93 7.89 12.43 4.67
C ASN A 93 6.82 11.43 5.12
N ASP A 94 5.58 11.89 5.07
CA ASP A 94 4.46 11.13 5.60
C ASP A 94 3.14 11.51 4.92
N PHE A 95 3.02 11.16 3.64
CA PHE A 95 1.85 11.49 2.83
C PHE A 95 1.38 10.32 1.96
N CYS A 96 0.13 10.45 1.48
CA CYS A 96 -0.52 9.55 0.54
C CYS A 96 -1.09 10.36 -0.62
N GLY A 97 -0.74 9.98 -1.85
CA GLY A 97 -1.34 10.53 -3.07
C GLY A 97 -1.92 9.41 -3.94
N GLN A 98 -2.91 9.70 -4.78
CA GLN A 98 -3.44 8.74 -5.75
C GLN A 98 -3.02 9.13 -7.16
N MET A 99 -2.43 8.18 -7.90
CA MET A 99 -2.08 8.32 -9.30
C MET A 99 -2.57 7.11 -10.08
N THR A 100 -3.27 7.33 -11.19
CA THR A 100 -3.70 6.28 -12.12
C THR A 100 -4.37 5.07 -11.43
N ARG A 101 -5.22 5.37 -10.42
CA ARG A 101 -5.96 4.40 -9.57
C ARG A 101 -5.10 3.59 -8.58
N ILE A 102 -3.80 3.85 -8.50
CA ILE A 102 -2.90 3.31 -7.49
C ILE A 102 -2.65 4.38 -6.43
N GLN A 103 -2.74 4.02 -5.15
CA GLN A 103 -2.34 4.92 -4.08
C GLN A 103 -0.85 4.74 -3.77
N LEU A 104 -0.11 5.84 -3.67
CA LEU A 104 1.30 5.89 -3.31
C LEU A 104 1.39 6.50 -1.91
N SER A 105 1.91 5.74 -0.96
CA SER A 105 1.80 6.04 0.47
C SER A 105 3.13 5.87 1.20
N TYR A 106 3.59 6.89 1.91
CA TYR A 106 4.67 6.72 2.88
C TYR A 106 4.19 5.90 4.09
N ALA A 107 5.02 4.97 4.54
CA ALA A 107 4.81 4.16 5.73
C ALA A 107 5.16 4.90 7.04
N GLY A 108 5.88 6.03 6.93
CA GLY A 108 6.36 6.83 8.06
C GLY A 108 7.73 6.37 8.60
N GLY A 109 8.31 7.17 9.48
CA GLY A 109 9.56 6.85 10.18
C GLY A 109 9.30 6.12 11.50
N PHE A 110 9.46 4.80 11.50
CA PHE A 110 9.17 3.94 12.67
C PHE A 110 10.36 3.71 13.60
N GLY A 111 11.55 3.43 13.06
CA GLY A 111 12.67 2.89 13.85
C GLY A 111 13.34 3.88 14.80
N TYR A 112 13.69 3.46 16.02
CA TYR A 112 14.25 4.35 17.04
C TYR A 112 15.69 4.80 16.80
N HIS A 113 16.46 4.02 16.04
CA HIS A 113 17.84 4.36 15.64
C HIS A 113 17.90 5.18 14.33
N ALA A 114 16.76 5.38 13.67
CA ALA A 114 16.65 6.18 12.48
C ALA A 114 16.58 7.68 12.81
N TYR A 115 17.07 8.54 11.89
CA TYR A 115 16.95 9.99 12.03
C TYR A 115 15.47 10.42 12.12
N GLY A 116 15.25 11.59 12.70
CA GLY A 116 13.93 12.15 12.94
C GLY A 116 13.98 13.67 13.11
N LYS A 117 12.86 14.24 13.56
CA LYS A 117 12.71 15.68 13.80
C LYS A 117 12.10 15.92 15.17
N VAL A 118 12.63 16.89 15.91
CA VAL A 118 12.08 17.27 17.22
C VAL A 118 10.63 17.71 17.04
N GLY A 119 9.73 17.22 17.90
CA GLY A 119 8.29 17.48 17.80
C GLY A 119 7.56 16.69 16.70
N TRP A 120 8.21 15.70 16.08
CA TRP A 120 7.63 14.84 15.05
C TRP A 120 7.58 13.38 15.51
N SER A 121 6.53 13.03 16.27
CA SER A 121 6.35 11.69 16.87
C SER A 121 6.50 10.58 15.83
N ARG A 122 7.30 9.54 16.09
CA ARG A 122 7.49 8.40 15.17
C ARG A 122 6.14 7.78 14.81
N ARG A 123 6.06 7.04 13.70
CA ARG A 123 4.79 6.43 13.31
C ARG A 123 4.95 5.17 12.50
N ALA A 124 4.01 4.25 12.71
CA ALA A 124 3.83 3.06 11.89
C ALA A 124 2.59 3.21 11.03
N ARG A 125 2.65 2.69 9.80
CA ARG A 125 1.45 2.50 8.99
C ARG A 125 0.82 1.15 9.30
N VAL A 126 -0.45 1.19 9.65
CA VAL A 126 -1.28 -0.01 9.81
C VAL A 126 -2.03 -0.25 8.51
N VAL A 127 -2.09 -1.51 8.07
CA VAL A 127 -2.85 -1.95 6.90
C VAL A 127 -3.76 -3.11 7.33
N VAL A 128 -5.05 -2.92 7.19
CA VAL A 128 -6.07 -3.91 7.51
C VAL A 128 -6.72 -4.38 6.23
N ALA A 129 -6.62 -5.68 5.97
CA ALA A 129 -7.38 -6.35 4.93
C ALA A 129 -8.58 -7.06 5.56
N SER A 130 -9.77 -6.74 5.08
CA SER A 130 -11.00 -7.43 5.43
C SER A 130 -11.37 -8.38 4.29
N LEU A 131 -11.67 -9.64 4.61
CA LEU A 131 -12.07 -10.66 3.64
C LEU A 131 -13.58 -10.86 3.67
N GLU A 132 -14.15 -11.34 2.57
CA GLU A 132 -15.52 -11.84 2.54
C GLU A 132 -15.62 -13.15 3.32
N LYS A 133 -16.78 -13.38 3.95
CA LYS A 133 -17.11 -14.67 4.56
C LYS A 133 -17.95 -15.46 3.57
N THR A 134 -17.58 -16.70 3.29
CA THR A 134 -18.35 -17.58 2.42
C THR A 134 -19.53 -18.19 3.17
N ASP A 135 -20.55 -18.65 2.44
CA ASP A 135 -21.74 -19.28 3.03
C ASP A 135 -21.38 -20.58 3.78
N GLU A 136 -20.28 -21.22 3.40
CA GLU A 136 -19.71 -22.42 4.03
C GLU A 136 -18.86 -22.09 5.27
N GLY A 137 -18.78 -20.82 5.68
CA GLY A 137 -18.01 -20.36 6.84
C GLY A 137 -16.52 -20.14 6.59
N GLY A 138 -16.06 -20.28 5.34
CA GLY A 138 -14.70 -19.98 4.90
C GLY A 138 -14.46 -18.50 4.57
N TRP A 139 -13.29 -18.21 4.01
CA TRP A 139 -12.89 -16.86 3.59
C TRP A 139 -12.85 -16.77 2.07
N GLY A 140 -13.48 -15.72 1.54
CA GLY A 140 -13.50 -15.39 0.12
C GLY A 140 -12.52 -14.26 -0.22
N ALA A 141 -12.90 -13.45 -1.20
CA ALA A 141 -12.06 -12.39 -1.73
C ALA A 141 -11.81 -11.26 -0.73
N VAL A 142 -10.80 -10.43 -1.03
CA VAL A 142 -10.56 -9.19 -0.26
C VAL A 142 -11.71 -8.22 -0.50
N LYS A 143 -12.44 -7.90 0.58
CA LYS A 143 -13.58 -6.98 0.57
C LYS A 143 -13.16 -5.52 0.63
N SER A 144 -12.17 -5.20 1.45
CA SER A 144 -11.67 -3.83 1.61
C SER A 144 -10.28 -3.81 2.21
N ILE A 145 -9.54 -2.75 1.92
CA ILE A 145 -8.26 -2.46 2.56
C ILE A 145 -8.35 -1.09 3.21
N LYS A 146 -8.02 -1.02 4.50
CA LYS A 146 -7.94 0.25 5.22
C LYS A 146 -6.52 0.44 5.70
N THR A 147 -6.04 1.67 5.64
CA THR A 147 -4.75 2.02 6.19
C THR A 147 -4.84 3.31 6.96
N TRP A 148 -4.04 3.43 8.00
CA TRP A 148 -3.90 4.65 8.79
C TRP A 148 -2.51 4.65 9.40
N LYS A 149 -2.16 5.73 10.07
CA LYS A 149 -0.91 5.84 10.80
C LYS A 149 -1.19 5.82 12.28
N ARG A 150 -0.34 5.13 13.03
CA ARG A 150 -0.32 5.14 14.49
C ARG A 150 0.93 5.86 14.94
N LEU A 151 0.75 6.99 15.61
CA LEU A 151 1.85 7.73 16.20
C LEU A 151 2.38 6.98 17.41
N ASP A 152 3.70 7.05 17.60
CA ASP A 152 4.36 6.74 18.85
C ASP A 152 4.31 7.98 19.75
N ASP A 153 3.09 8.30 20.18
CA ASP A 153 2.83 9.23 21.26
C ASP A 153 2.20 8.47 22.44
N GLY A 154 2.07 9.12 23.60
CA GLY A 154 1.51 8.48 24.79
C GLY A 154 0.08 7.95 24.64
N HIS A 155 -0.62 8.30 23.55
CA HIS A 155 -2.00 7.89 23.25
C HIS A 155 -2.11 6.93 22.05
N LEU A 156 -0.98 6.63 21.41
CA LEU A 156 -0.90 5.93 20.14
C LEU A 156 -1.88 6.49 19.09
N THR A 157 -1.90 7.81 18.94
CA THR A 157 -2.89 8.55 18.14
C THR A 157 -2.99 8.00 16.72
N ILE A 158 -4.23 7.84 16.24
CA ILE A 158 -4.53 7.43 14.87
C ILE A 158 -4.72 8.69 14.01
N ILE A 159 -3.97 8.80 12.93
CA ILE A 159 -4.11 9.90 11.96
C ILE A 159 -4.19 9.37 10.53
N ASP A 160 -4.65 10.24 9.63
CA ASP A 160 -4.65 10.04 8.18
C ASP A 160 -5.19 8.67 7.78
N GLU A 161 -6.44 8.36 8.15
CA GLU A 161 -7.10 7.13 7.71
C GLU A 161 -7.43 7.23 6.22
N GLN A 162 -7.00 6.23 5.45
CA GLN A 162 -7.43 6.00 4.07
C GLN A 162 -8.18 4.68 3.94
N LYS A 163 -9.35 4.74 3.31
CA LYS A 163 -10.17 3.58 2.98
C LYS A 163 -10.02 3.29 1.49
N HIS A 164 -9.52 2.11 1.17
CA HIS A 164 -9.36 1.62 -0.18
C HIS A 164 -10.33 0.47 -0.45
N PHE A 165 -10.92 0.50 -1.63
CA PHE A 165 -11.85 -0.51 -2.15
C PHE A 165 -13.15 -0.64 -1.37
N LYS A 166 -14.24 -0.39 -2.09
CA LYS A 166 -15.56 -0.88 -1.79
C LYS A 166 -16.07 -1.38 -3.13
N GLU A 167 -16.05 -2.69 -3.38
CA GLU A 167 -16.98 -3.19 -4.38
C GLU A 167 -18.39 -2.79 -3.93
N MET A 168 -19.20 -2.29 -4.88
CA MET A 168 -20.61 -2.02 -4.63
C MET A 168 -21.27 -3.33 -4.17
N PRO A 169 -21.83 -3.42 -2.95
CA PRO A 169 -22.44 -4.66 -2.52
C PRO A 169 -23.81 -4.84 -3.18
N ASN A 170 -23.94 -5.82 -4.07
CA ASN A 170 -25.18 -6.58 -4.16
C ASN A 170 -25.18 -7.61 -3.02
N GLY A 171 -25.59 -7.21 -1.81
CA GLY A 171 -25.81 -8.16 -0.72
C GLY A 171 -25.47 -7.64 0.68
N LYS A 172 -26.32 -8.03 1.65
CA LYS A 172 -26.41 -7.51 3.03
C LYS A 172 -25.12 -7.72 3.85
N ALA A 173 -24.89 -6.81 4.80
CA ALA A 173 -23.73 -6.81 5.69
C ALA A 173 -23.79 -7.94 6.74
N GLY A 174 -22.89 -8.91 6.64
CA GLY A 174 -22.56 -9.87 7.70
C GLY A 174 -21.33 -9.45 8.51
N ASP A 175 -21.20 -10.03 9.70
CA ASP A 175 -20.21 -9.71 10.75
C ASP A 175 -18.76 -9.70 10.28
N LYS A 176 -18.00 -8.69 10.73
CA LYS A 176 -16.65 -8.36 10.27
C LYS A 176 -15.60 -8.96 11.21
N LEU A 177 -14.65 -9.71 10.66
CA LEU A 177 -13.37 -9.97 11.31
C LEU A 177 -12.26 -9.40 10.43
N ASN A 178 -11.33 -8.67 11.06
CA ASN A 178 -10.28 -7.88 10.40
C ASN A 178 -8.93 -8.55 10.60
N GLY A 179 -8.19 -8.83 9.53
CA GLY A 179 -6.76 -9.14 9.63
C GLY A 179 -5.98 -7.83 9.75
N ILE A 180 -5.22 -7.64 10.84
CA ILE A 180 -4.39 -6.46 11.06
C ILE A 180 -2.95 -6.79 10.69
N TRP A 181 -2.41 -6.11 9.68
CA TRP A 181 -0.99 -6.13 9.38
C TRP A 181 -0.41 -4.76 9.75
N VAL A 182 0.56 -4.73 10.66
CA VAL A 182 1.31 -3.50 10.95
C VAL A 182 2.57 -3.55 10.11
N LEU A 183 2.78 -2.54 9.27
CA LEU A 183 4.00 -2.42 8.48
C LEU A 183 4.88 -1.35 9.12
N GLY A 184 5.87 -1.83 9.87
CA GLY A 184 7.07 -1.07 10.14
C GLY A 184 8.10 -1.41 9.07
N PHE A 185 8.44 -0.47 8.19
CA PHE A 185 9.65 -0.60 7.39
C PHE A 185 10.81 -0.11 8.24
N GLU A 186 11.56 -1.05 8.79
CA GLU A 186 12.89 -0.81 9.35
C GLU A 186 13.88 -1.51 8.41
N MET A 187 14.84 -0.76 7.88
CA MET A 187 16.13 -1.29 7.42
C MET A 187 17.20 -0.73 8.35
#